data_AF-A0A9R0IGK3-F1
#
_entry.id   AF-A0A9R0IGK3-F1
#
_cell.length_a   1.000
_cell.length_b   1.000
_cell.length_c   1.000
_cell.angle_alpha   90.00
_cell.angle_beta   90.00
_cell.angle_gamma   90.00
#
_symmetry.space_group_name_H-M   'P 1'
#
loop_
_entity.id
_entity.type
_entity.pdbx_description
1 polymer ?
#
loop_
_entity_poly.entity_id
_entity_poly.type
_entity_poly.pdbx_seq_one_letter_code
_entity_poly.pdbx_strand_id
1 'polypeptide(L)'
;MASCCSRVMVAMRSGTTMLVGSTRSTTTFPSLLFKKREKRSYSIKSSTLDPPDVGRLAETARIALTPKEVQEFGPKIQQVVDWFGQLQAVDLESIEPAIRSDIDGKNLREDIPQTFDNRDAIIAAIPSFEEPYIKVPKVLNKM
;
A
#
# COMPACT_ATOMS: atom_id res chain seq x y z
N MET A 1 24.74 -15.44 -28.66
CA MET A 1 24.76 -15.69 -27.21
C MET A 1 23.34 -15.59 -26.68
N ALA A 2 22.70 -16.73 -26.44
CA ALA A 2 21.29 -16.80 -26.04
C ALA A 2 21.14 -16.43 -24.56
N SER A 3 20.50 -15.28 -24.28
CA SER A 3 20.13 -14.90 -22.92
C SER A 3 18.90 -15.71 -22.50
N CYS A 4 19.13 -16.72 -21.67
CA CYS A 4 18.08 -17.56 -21.08
C CYS A 4 17.25 -16.72 -20.11
N CYS A 5 16.16 -16.12 -20.61
CA CYS A 5 15.23 -15.35 -19.81
C CYS A 5 14.12 -16.28 -19.30
N SER A 6 14.36 -16.97 -18.18
CA SER A 6 13.30 -17.77 -17.52
C SER A 6 12.20 -16.84 -16.99
N ARG A 7 11.02 -16.84 -17.62
CA ARG A 7 9.81 -16.16 -17.14
C ARG A 7 9.02 -17.08 -16.21
N VAL A 8 8.38 -16.51 -15.19
CA VAL A 8 7.51 -17.24 -14.25
C VAL A 8 6.07 -16.78 -14.44
N MET A 9 5.14 -17.71 -14.31
CA MET A 9 3.70 -17.54 -14.56
C MET A 9 2.94 -17.41 -13.23
N VAL A 10 2.06 -16.40 -13.09
CA VAL A 10 1.19 -16.21 -11.91
C VAL A 10 -0.25 -16.60 -12.26
N ALA A 11 -0.82 -17.59 -11.56
CA ALA A 11 -2.10 -18.21 -11.90
C ALA A 11 -3.29 -17.31 -11.61
N MET A 12 -4.13 -17.01 -12.62
CA MET A 12 -5.50 -16.55 -12.35
C MET A 12 -6.39 -17.76 -12.07
N ARG A 13 -6.95 -17.80 -10.86
CA ARG A 13 -7.87 -18.87 -10.45
C ARG A 13 -9.19 -18.76 -11.20
N SER A 14 -9.57 -19.84 -11.89
CA SER A 14 -10.92 -20.06 -12.43
C SER A 14 -11.85 -20.49 -11.30
N GLY A 15 -12.92 -19.73 -11.04
CA GLY A 15 -13.89 -19.99 -9.98
C GLY A 15 -15.11 -20.77 -10.49
N THR A 16 -15.25 -22.00 -10.00
CA THR A 16 -16.37 -22.92 -10.17
C THR A 16 -17.65 -22.38 -9.52
N THR A 17 -18.78 -22.43 -10.23
CA THR A 17 -20.12 -22.12 -9.71
C THR A 17 -20.62 -23.26 -8.80
N MET A 18 -21.04 -22.96 -7.57
CA MET A 18 -21.74 -23.90 -6.68
C MET A 18 -22.95 -23.23 -6.03
N LEU A 19 -24.02 -24.03 -5.90
CA LEU A 19 -25.39 -23.69 -5.55
C LEU A 19 -25.62 -23.35 -4.06
N VAL A 20 -26.77 -22.68 -3.88
CA VAL A 20 -27.37 -22.05 -2.69
C VAL A 20 -27.51 -22.96 -1.47
N GLY A 21 -27.21 -22.40 -0.29
CA GLY A 21 -27.63 -22.91 1.02
C GLY A 21 -27.84 -21.75 2.01
N SER A 22 -29.10 -21.48 2.34
CA SER A 22 -29.56 -20.44 3.27
C SER A 22 -29.62 -20.96 4.70
N THR A 23 -28.93 -20.32 5.64
CA THR A 23 -29.30 -20.31 7.06
C THR A 23 -28.93 -18.96 7.70
N ARG A 24 -29.95 -18.19 8.08
CA ARG A 24 -29.81 -16.98 8.92
C ARG A 24 -29.24 -17.37 10.28
N SER A 25 -28.13 -16.76 10.67
CA SER A 25 -27.65 -16.77 12.06
C SER A 25 -27.33 -15.36 12.50
N THR A 26 -28.21 -14.77 13.30
CA THR A 26 -27.98 -13.52 14.01
C THR A 26 -26.94 -13.77 15.10
N THR A 27 -25.69 -13.42 14.84
CA THR A 27 -24.65 -13.42 15.87
C THR A 27 -24.48 -12.00 16.39
N THR A 28 -24.99 -11.79 17.60
CA THR A 28 -24.69 -10.62 18.42
C THR A 28 -23.19 -10.60 18.68
N PHE A 29 -22.47 -9.70 18.01
CA PHE A 29 -21.06 -9.47 18.29
C PHE A 29 -20.93 -8.95 19.73
N PRO A 30 -20.15 -9.61 20.60
CA PRO A 30 -19.87 -9.07 21.91
C PRO A 30 -19.04 -7.79 21.71
N SER A 31 -19.36 -6.76 22.48
CA SER A 31 -18.61 -5.51 22.55
C SER A 31 -17.19 -5.82 23.03
N LEU A 32 -16.27 -6.00 22.08
CA LEU A 32 -14.86 -6.13 22.39
C LEU A 32 -14.40 -4.82 23.04
N LEU A 33 -14.13 -4.93 24.34
CA LEU A 33 -13.44 -3.94 25.16
C LEU A 33 -12.30 -3.33 24.35
N PHE A 34 -12.50 -2.09 23.92
CA PHE A 34 -11.51 -1.26 23.29
C PHE A 34 -10.43 -1.01 24.35
N LYS A 35 -9.46 -1.92 24.45
CA LYS A 35 -8.30 -1.76 25.33
C LYS A 35 -7.61 -0.48 24.90
N LYS A 36 -7.70 0.53 25.76
CA LYS A 36 -7.08 1.85 25.68
C LYS A 36 -5.65 1.66 25.19
N ARG A 37 -5.43 1.94 23.91
CA ARG A 37 -4.14 1.72 23.25
C ARG A 37 -3.17 2.68 23.89
N GLU A 38 -2.23 2.13 24.65
CA GLU A 38 -1.22 2.88 25.38
C GLU A 38 -0.46 3.78 24.41
N LYS A 39 -0.34 5.06 24.78
CA LYS A 39 0.25 6.12 23.96
C LYS A 39 1.63 5.65 23.49
N ARG A 40 1.76 5.35 22.19
CA ARG A 40 3.08 5.16 21.58
C ARG A 40 3.77 6.53 21.61
N SER A 41 4.69 6.70 22.56
CA SER A 41 5.57 7.85 22.58
C SER A 41 6.50 7.74 21.38
N TYR A 42 6.20 8.50 20.33
CA TYR A 42 7.23 8.81 19.35
C TYR A 42 8.24 9.69 20.09
N SER A 43 9.42 9.15 20.35
CA SER A 43 10.54 9.93 20.88
C SER A 43 10.85 11.02 19.85
N ILE A 44 10.33 12.22 20.10
CA ILE A 44 10.69 13.41 19.33
C ILE A 44 12.12 13.74 19.72
N LYS A 45 13.07 13.30 18.90
CA LYS A 45 14.41 13.88 18.88
C LYS A 45 14.31 15.16 18.04
N SER A 46 14.11 16.31 18.67
CA SER A 46 14.53 17.60 18.10
C SER A 46 16.07 17.64 18.19
N SER A 47 16.85 18.00 17.19
CA SER A 47 16.75 19.12 16.26
C SER A 47 17.85 18.90 15.22
N THR A 48 17.61 19.33 13.97
CA THR A 48 18.34 18.97 12.75
C THR A 48 17.98 17.58 12.24
N LEU A 49 17.14 17.53 11.22
CA LEU A 49 16.90 16.33 10.45
C LEU A 49 18.16 16.04 9.64
N ASP A 50 18.72 14.84 9.76
CA ASP A 50 19.79 14.40 8.86
C ASP A 50 19.31 14.55 7.41
N PRO A 51 20.17 15.01 6.48
CA PRO A 51 19.78 15.16 5.10
C PRO A 51 19.22 13.83 4.57
N PRO A 52 18.05 13.82 3.92
CA PRO A 52 17.39 12.60 3.52
C PRO A 52 18.21 11.90 2.44
N ASP A 53 18.46 10.60 2.63
CA ASP A 53 19.07 9.75 1.62
C ASP A 53 18.08 9.52 0.47
N VAL A 54 18.19 10.34 -0.56
CA VAL A 54 17.34 10.29 -1.77
C VAL A 54 17.48 8.95 -2.49
N GLY A 55 18.66 8.33 -2.47
CA GLY A 55 18.88 7.02 -3.11
C GLY A 55 18.05 5.94 -2.44
N ARG A 56 18.09 5.89 -1.10
CA ARG A 56 17.27 4.95 -0.31
C ARG A 56 15.77 5.22 -0.43
N LEU A 57 15.37 6.49 -0.48
CA LEU A 57 13.96 6.86 -0.69
C LEU A 57 13.46 6.37 -2.05
N ALA A 58 14.26 6.55 -3.11
CA ALA A 58 13.92 6.09 -4.45
C ALA A 58 13.80 4.56 -4.52
N GLU A 59 14.70 3.82 -3.87
CA GLU A 59 14.59 2.36 -3.78
C GLU A 59 13.30 1.92 -3.09
N THR A 60 12.92 2.60 -2.00
CA THR A 60 11.68 2.33 -1.25
C THR A 60 10.44 2.59 -2.10
N ALA A 61 10.46 3.67 -2.88
CA ALA A 61 9.38 4.04 -3.79
C ALA A 61 9.39 3.25 -5.13
N ARG A 62 10.38 2.37 -5.35
CA ARG A 62 10.60 1.66 -6.63
C ARG A 62 10.79 2.61 -7.82
N ILE A 63 11.45 3.75 -7.60
CA ILE A 63 11.80 4.73 -8.62
C ILE A 63 13.29 4.56 -8.97
N ALA A 64 13.59 4.39 -10.25
CA ALA A 64 14.97 4.36 -10.74
C ALA A 64 15.47 5.80 -10.92
N LEU A 65 16.58 6.14 -10.25
CA LEU A 65 17.24 7.44 -10.36
C LEU A 65 18.70 7.25 -10.76
N THR A 66 19.21 8.19 -11.56
CA THR A 66 20.64 8.31 -11.85
C THR A 66 21.37 9.06 -10.73
N PRO A 67 22.70 8.90 -10.57
CA PRO A 67 23.47 9.62 -9.55
C PRO A 67 23.37 11.15 -9.69
N LYS A 68 23.19 11.65 -10.92
CA LYS A 68 23.01 13.08 -11.20
C LYS A 68 21.67 13.59 -10.69
N GLU A 69 20.59 12.85 -10.93
CA GLU A 69 19.25 13.20 -10.44
C GLU A 69 19.17 13.16 -8.92
N VAL A 70 19.88 12.21 -8.28
CA VAL A 70 19.99 12.15 -6.81
C VAL A 70 20.59 13.44 -6.25
N GLN A 71 21.66 13.96 -6.86
CA GLN A 71 22.28 15.23 -6.46
C GLN A 71 21.36 16.43 -6.71
N GLU A 72 20.58 16.41 -7.79
CA GLU A 72 19.65 17.48 -8.12
C GLU A 72 18.42 17.52 -7.20
N PHE A 73 17.88 16.36 -6.82
CA PHE A 73 16.68 16.25 -6.01
C PHE A 73 16.94 16.40 -4.51
N GLY A 74 18.15 16.08 -4.03
CA GLY A 74 18.58 16.27 -2.64
C GLY A 74 18.15 17.61 -2.03
N PRO A 75 18.60 18.77 -2.57
CA PRO A 75 18.26 20.07 -1.99
C PRO A 75 16.77 20.41 -2.09
N LYS A 76 16.08 19.94 -3.15
CA LYS A 76 14.64 20.20 -3.33
C LYS A 76 13.82 19.48 -2.26
N ILE A 77 14.16 18.22 -1.97
CA ILE A 77 13.50 17.44 -0.92
C ILE A 77 13.81 18.04 0.46
N GLN A 78 15.06 18.45 0.70
CA GLN A 78 15.44 19.13 1.95
C GLN A 78 14.58 20.38 2.19
N GLN A 79 14.39 21.23 1.18
CA GLN A 79 13.56 22.44 1.30
C GLN A 79 12.12 22.13 1.71
N VAL A 80 11.53 21.07 1.16
CA VAL A 80 10.16 20.64 1.52
C VAL A 80 10.13 20.16 2.97
N VAL A 81 11.10 19.34 3.37
CA VAL A 81 11.21 18.81 4.74
C VAL A 81 11.40 19.94 5.76
N ASP A 82 12.25 20.92 5.46
CA ASP A 82 12.46 22.09 6.31
C ASP A 82 11.18 22.93 6.45
N TRP A 83 10.40 23.08 5.37
CA TRP A 83 9.10 23.74 5.41
C TRP A 83 8.11 23.02 6.32
N PHE A 84 8.01 21.69 6.22
CA PHE A 84 7.19 20.88 7.15
C PHE A 84 7.69 20.93 8.60
N GLY A 85 8.99 21.17 8.81
CA GLY A 85 9.58 21.35 10.13
C GLY A 85 8.92 22.46 10.96
N GLN A 86 8.33 23.47 10.31
CA GLN A 86 7.59 24.54 10.98
C GLN A 86 6.41 24.03 11.81
N LEU A 87 5.80 22.90 11.43
CA LEU A 87 4.68 22.30 12.16
C LEU A 87 5.09 21.74 13.52
N GLN A 88 6.39 21.48 13.76
CA GLN A 88 6.89 21.00 15.05
C GLN A 88 6.82 22.05 16.16
N ALA A 89 6.68 23.34 15.81
CA ALA A 89 6.54 24.42 16.78
C ALA A 89 5.14 24.52 17.40
N VAL A 90 4.17 23.77 16.87
CA VAL A 90 2.77 23.80 17.32
C VAL A 90 2.56 22.76 18.42
N ASP A 91 2.00 23.17 19.56
CA ASP A 91 1.61 22.26 20.65
C ASP A 91 0.35 21.46 20.28
N LEU A 92 0.44 20.14 20.35
CA LEU A 92 -0.62 19.19 19.99
C LEU A 92 -0.93 18.19 21.12
N GLU A 93 -0.40 18.38 22.34
CA GLU A 93 -0.52 17.40 23.44
C GLU A 93 -1.97 17.05 23.84
N SER A 94 -2.90 17.97 23.57
CA SER A 94 -4.33 17.84 23.93
C SER A 94 -5.25 17.54 22.75
N ILE A 95 -4.72 17.43 21.53
CA ILE A 95 -5.53 17.30 20.32
C ILE A 95 -5.50 15.85 19.82
N GLU A 96 -6.67 15.25 19.65
CA GLU A 96 -6.80 13.92 19.04
C GLU A 96 -6.52 13.99 17.53
N PRO A 97 -5.77 13.04 16.94
CA PRO A 97 -5.49 13.02 15.50
C PRO A 97 -6.74 12.92 14.65
N ALA A 98 -6.84 13.74 13.60
CA ALA A 98 -7.91 13.66 12.61
C ALA A 98 -7.65 12.51 11.62
N ILE A 99 -8.36 11.39 11.76
CA ILE A 99 -8.16 10.19 10.91
C ILE A 99 -9.01 10.23 9.64
N ARG A 100 -10.27 10.69 9.74
CA ARG A 100 -11.24 10.76 8.64
C ARG A 100 -12.19 11.92 8.90
N SER A 101 -12.59 12.63 7.84
CA SER A 101 -13.52 13.76 7.91
C SER A 101 -14.97 13.33 8.16
N ASP A 102 -15.36 12.17 7.62
CA ASP A 102 -16.69 11.58 7.74
C ASP A 102 -16.71 10.43 8.75
N ILE A 103 -17.62 10.53 9.72
CA ILE A 103 -17.69 9.69 10.93
C ILE A 103 -18.66 8.51 10.73
N ASP A 104 -19.18 8.32 9.51
CA ASP A 104 -20.17 7.28 9.23
C ASP A 104 -19.51 5.90 9.20
N GLY A 105 -19.50 5.26 10.38
CA GLY A 105 -18.83 4.00 10.68
C GLY A 105 -19.57 2.74 10.21
N LYS A 106 -20.37 2.82 9.14
CA LYS A 106 -21.23 1.70 8.70
C LYS A 106 -21.17 1.40 7.20
N ASN A 107 -20.03 1.59 6.57
CA ASN A 107 -19.81 1.15 5.19
C ASN A 107 -19.38 -0.32 5.17
N LEU A 108 -20.29 -1.22 5.54
CA LEU A 108 -20.07 -2.67 5.37
C LEU A 108 -20.62 -3.10 4.01
N ARG A 109 -19.80 -3.84 3.25
CA ARG A 109 -20.26 -4.51 2.04
C ARG A 109 -21.12 -5.71 2.43
N GLU A 110 -22.25 -5.91 1.76
CA GLU A 110 -23.05 -7.14 1.93
C GLU A 110 -22.26 -8.36 1.46
N ASP A 111 -22.40 -9.49 2.17
CA ASP A 111 -21.75 -10.75 1.82
C ASP A 111 -22.55 -11.51 0.74
N ILE A 112 -22.65 -10.90 -0.43
CA ILE A 112 -23.32 -11.47 -1.60
C ILE A 112 -22.28 -11.62 -2.71
N PRO A 113 -22.18 -12.81 -3.34
CA PRO A 113 -21.27 -13.00 -4.47
C PRO A 113 -21.75 -12.17 -5.66
N GLN A 114 -20.83 -11.45 -6.29
CA GLN A 114 -21.09 -10.71 -7.52
C GLN A 114 -20.20 -11.26 -8.63
N THR A 115 -20.81 -11.57 -9.77
CA THR A 115 -20.10 -11.94 -10.98
C THR A 115 -19.51 -10.69 -11.62
N PHE A 116 -18.29 -10.77 -12.13
CA PHE A 116 -17.70 -9.70 -12.90
C PHE A 116 -17.75 -10.06 -14.39
N ASP A 117 -18.54 -9.31 -15.15
CA ASP A 117 -18.89 -9.70 -16.52
C ASP A 117 -17.78 -9.40 -17.55
N ASN A 118 -16.91 -8.41 -17.28
CA ASN A 118 -15.99 -7.89 -18.28
C ASN A 118 -14.53 -8.33 -18.07
N ARG A 119 -14.32 -9.65 -17.95
CA ARG A 119 -12.97 -10.23 -17.78
C ARG A 119 -12.05 -9.90 -18.97
N ASP A 120 -12.60 -9.83 -20.18
CA ASP A 120 -11.83 -9.58 -21.39
C ASP A 120 -11.20 -8.19 -21.42
N ALA A 121 -11.87 -7.17 -20.87
CA ALA A 121 -11.28 -5.84 -20.72
C ALA A 121 -10.07 -5.82 -19.76
N ILE A 122 -10.09 -6.64 -18.71
CA ILE A 122 -8.94 -6.77 -17.80
C ILE A 122 -7.76 -7.40 -18.56
N ILE A 123 -8.02 -8.46 -19.33
CA ILE A 123 -6.98 -9.15 -20.11
C ILE A 123 -6.39 -8.23 -21.18
N ALA A 124 -7.22 -7.46 -21.87
CA ALA A 124 -6.80 -6.48 -22.87
C ALA A 124 -5.90 -5.37 -22.30
N ALA A 125 -6.05 -5.03 -21.01
CA ALA A 125 -5.21 -4.02 -20.34
C ALA A 125 -3.83 -4.55 -19.91
N ILE A 126 -3.60 -5.87 -19.96
CA ILE A 126 -2.36 -6.48 -19.49
C ILE A 126 -1.31 -6.49 -20.61
N PRO A 127 -0.13 -5.86 -20.42
CA PRO A 127 0.89 -5.78 -21.48
C PRO A 127 1.45 -7.12 -21.94
N SER A 128 1.50 -8.13 -21.05
CA SER A 128 2.02 -9.45 -21.39
C SER A 128 1.36 -10.55 -20.56
N PHE A 129 0.66 -11.46 -21.23
CA PHE A 129 0.00 -12.61 -20.61
C PHE A 129 0.14 -13.86 -21.48
N GLU A 130 -0.15 -15.01 -20.91
CA GLU A 130 -0.29 -16.31 -21.58
C GLU A 130 -1.30 -17.09 -20.77
N GLU A 131 -2.48 -17.33 -21.34
CA GLU A 131 -3.62 -17.86 -20.60
C GLU A 131 -3.29 -19.14 -19.83
N PRO A 132 -3.71 -19.27 -18.55
CA PRO A 132 -4.42 -18.32 -17.67
C PRO A 132 -3.52 -17.40 -16.80
N TYR A 133 -2.31 -17.09 -17.25
CA TYR A 133 -1.25 -16.47 -16.44
C TYR A 133 -0.81 -15.08 -16.91
N ILE A 134 -0.42 -14.22 -15.97
CA ILE A 134 0.29 -12.97 -16.27
C ILE A 134 1.80 -13.25 -16.29
N LYS A 135 2.50 -12.69 -17.28
CA LYS A 135 3.96 -12.82 -17.40
C LYS A 135 4.65 -11.77 -16.54
N VAL A 136 5.43 -12.22 -15.56
CA VAL A 136 6.28 -11.35 -14.74
C VAL A 136 7.75 -11.79 -14.83
N PRO A 137 8.71 -10.86 -14.68
CA PRO A 137 10.11 -11.22 -14.49
C PRO A 137 10.26 -12.17 -13.31
N LYS A 138 11.13 -13.17 -13.45
CA LYS A 138 11.42 -14.11 -12.37
C LYS A 138 12.03 -13.37 -11.19
N VAL A 139 11.47 -13.59 -10.00
CA VAL A 139 12.06 -13.10 -8.75
C VAL A 139 13.33 -13.91 -8.49
N LEU A 140 14.47 -13.24 -8.62
CA LEU A 140 15.77 -13.76 -8.17
C LEU A 140 16.05 -13.08 -6.83
N ASN A 141 16.22 -13.86 -5.76
CA ASN A 141 16.68 -13.29 -4.50
C ASN A 141 18.10 -12.75 -4.72
N LYS A 142 18.29 -11.45 -4.50
CA LYS A 142 19.63 -10.89 -4.27
C LYS A 142 20.08 -11.42 -2.90
N MET A 143 20.94 -12.43 -2.91
CA MET A 143 21.77 -12.76 -1.76
C MET A 143 22.94 -11.77 -1.68
#